data_AF-A0A182YFM2-F1
#
_entry.id   AF-A0A182YFM2-F1
#
_cell.length_a   1.000
_cell.length_b   1.000
_cell.length_c   1.000
_cell.angle_alpha   90.00
_cell.angle_beta   90.00
_cell.angle_gamma   90.00
#
_symmetry.space_group_name_H-M   'P 1'
#
loop_
_entity.id
_entity.type
_entity.pdbx_description
1 polymer ?
#
loop_
_entity_poly.entity_id
_entity_poly.type
_entity_poly.pdbx_seq_one_letter_code
_entity_poly.pdbx_strand_id
1 'polypeptide(L)'
;MEPKGACTRPIWDVFAEVVTLPHDDDAGESNLQQSPAVVNSILTHPAAGEAGADATLQVDRMLIKFIAKESVPLSIVESEPFETFLQALNSNYNLPCKKYATYELLPSFYAEEMRKVKQNVASANAVALSLDGWLNSNQVRVLALSGHFLDENLKE
;
A
#
# COMPACT_ATOMS: atom_id res chain seq x y z
N MET A 1 21.41 -16.54 -20.36
CA MET A 1 21.16 -15.94 -19.03
C MET A 1 21.08 -14.44 -19.21
N GLU A 2 19.87 -13.92 -19.44
CA GLU A 2 19.62 -12.48 -19.49
C GLU A 2 19.45 -11.91 -18.07
N PRO A 3 19.97 -10.72 -17.78
CA PRO A 3 19.78 -10.08 -16.48
C PRO A 3 18.35 -9.51 -16.37
N LYS A 4 17.64 -9.87 -15.29
CA LYS A 4 16.31 -9.32 -14.95
C LYS A 4 16.42 -7.79 -14.80
N GLY A 5 15.58 -7.06 -15.55
CA GLY A 5 15.54 -5.60 -15.59
C GLY A 5 15.32 -4.98 -14.20
N ALA A 6 16.28 -4.17 -13.77
CA ALA A 6 16.22 -3.45 -12.51
C ALA A 6 15.25 -2.25 -12.64
N CYS A 7 14.19 -2.24 -11.82
CA CYS A 7 13.24 -1.12 -11.76
C CYS A 7 13.85 0.03 -10.91
N THR A 8 14.43 1.06 -11.53
CA THR A 8 15.26 2.05 -10.83
C THR A 8 14.47 3.31 -10.44
N ARG A 9 13.92 3.38 -9.23
CA ARG A 9 13.52 4.66 -8.60
C ARG A 9 13.81 4.69 -7.08
N PRO A 10 14.17 5.86 -6.52
CA PRO A 10 14.52 6.04 -5.11
C PRO A 10 13.28 6.09 -4.19
N ILE A 11 13.49 5.77 -2.91
CA ILE A 11 12.48 5.35 -1.93
C ILE A 11 11.59 6.49 -1.37
N TRP A 12 11.93 7.74 -1.67
CA TRP A 12 11.41 8.91 -0.95
C TRP A 12 10.15 9.55 -1.57
N ASP A 13 9.84 9.24 -2.83
CA ASP A 13 8.77 9.93 -3.58
C ASP A 13 7.34 9.54 -3.14
N VAL A 14 7.17 8.37 -2.48
CA VAL A 14 5.82 7.83 -2.18
C VAL A 14 5.28 8.22 -0.81
N PHE A 15 6.15 8.59 0.14
CA PHE A 15 5.71 8.96 1.51
C PHE A 15 5.35 10.44 1.66
N ALA A 16 5.79 11.30 0.73
CA ALA A 16 5.53 12.74 0.81
C ALA A 16 4.06 13.10 0.57
N GLU A 17 3.30 12.28 -0.15
CA GLU A 17 1.91 12.58 -0.55
C GLU A 17 0.88 12.33 0.58
N VAL A 18 1.23 11.58 1.63
CA VAL A 18 0.28 11.16 2.68
C VAL A 18 0.27 12.10 3.90
N VAL A 19 1.26 12.98 4.07
CA VAL A 19 1.41 13.82 5.28
C VAL A 19 1.10 15.31 5.07
N THR A 20 0.87 15.76 3.84
CA THR A 20 0.45 17.16 3.61
C THR A 20 -1.06 17.29 3.76
N LEU A 21 -1.50 17.68 4.96
CA LEU A 21 -2.79 18.36 5.11
C LEU A 21 -2.70 19.69 4.33
N PRO A 22 -3.62 19.99 3.39
CA PRO A 22 -3.65 21.30 2.78
C PRO A 22 -3.98 22.32 3.88
N HIS A 23 -3.06 23.26 4.09
CA HIS A 23 -3.38 24.53 4.71
C HIS A 23 -4.07 25.33 3.60
N ASP A 24 -5.38 25.58 3.77
CA ASP A 24 -6.11 26.48 2.88
C ASP A 24 -5.53 27.89 3.07
N ASP A 25 -4.53 28.26 2.27
CA ASP A 25 -4.24 29.66 1.94
C ASP A 25 -3.32 29.77 0.70
N ASP A 26 -3.92 30.37 -0.32
CA ASP A 26 -3.37 31.19 -1.40
C ASP A 26 -2.81 30.56 -2.70
N ALA A 27 -3.15 31.28 -3.77
CA ALA A 27 -3.23 30.86 -5.16
C ALA A 27 -1.87 30.79 -5.88
N GLY A 28 -1.76 29.84 -6.83
CA GLY A 28 -0.65 29.80 -7.78
C GLY A 28 -0.63 28.52 -8.61
N GLU A 29 -1.49 28.42 -9.63
CA GLU A 29 -1.38 27.36 -10.63
C GLU A 29 -0.07 27.52 -11.42
N SER A 30 0.82 26.52 -11.35
CA SER A 30 1.82 26.28 -12.39
C SER A 30 1.63 24.87 -12.94
N ASN A 31 1.29 24.86 -14.23
CA ASN A 31 0.91 23.70 -15.01
C ASN A 31 2.16 22.96 -15.49
N LEU A 32 2.47 21.82 -14.87
CA LEU A 32 3.40 20.82 -15.39
C LEU A 32 2.58 19.62 -15.87
N GLN A 33 2.17 19.69 -17.12
CA GLN A 33 1.45 18.65 -17.82
C GLN A 33 2.37 17.45 -18.04
N GLN A 34 2.43 16.53 -17.07
CA GLN A 34 3.04 15.21 -17.27
C GLN A 34 2.00 14.26 -17.85
N SER A 35 2.31 13.73 -19.04
CA SER A 35 1.41 12.87 -19.82
C SER A 35 1.21 11.50 -19.16
N PRO A 36 -0.05 11.03 -18.96
CA PRO A 36 -0.37 9.80 -18.22
C PRO A 36 0.01 8.49 -18.93
N ALA A 37 0.49 8.53 -20.18
CA ALA A 37 0.73 7.32 -20.97
C ALA A 37 2.06 6.59 -20.66
N VAL A 38 3.04 7.25 -20.03
CA VAL A 38 4.40 6.68 -19.86
C VAL A 38 4.56 5.93 -18.52
N VAL A 39 3.75 6.24 -17.51
CA VAL A 39 3.85 5.66 -16.16
C VAL A 39 3.37 4.21 -16.08
N ASN A 40 2.41 3.80 -16.92
CA ASN A 40 1.79 2.47 -16.83
C ASN A 40 2.65 1.31 -17.38
N SER A 41 3.78 1.59 -18.04
CA SER A 41 4.56 0.55 -18.74
C SER A 41 5.74 -0.03 -17.92
N ILE A 42 6.06 0.54 -16.75
CA ILE A 42 7.33 0.25 -16.05
C ILE A 42 7.13 -0.60 -14.78
N LEU A 43 5.89 -0.75 -14.31
CA LEU A 43 5.54 -1.46 -13.08
C LEU A 43 4.59 -2.64 -13.33
N THR A 44 4.70 -3.30 -14.47
CA THR A 44 3.83 -4.43 -14.80
C THR A 44 4.40 -5.72 -14.21
N HIS A 45 3.64 -6.38 -13.34
CA HIS A 45 3.90 -7.77 -13.00
C HIS A 45 3.66 -8.65 -14.25
N PRO A 46 4.54 -9.61 -14.60
CA PRO A 46 4.32 -10.46 -15.75
C PRO A 46 3.05 -11.30 -15.54
N ALA A 47 1.99 -10.92 -16.26
CA ALA A 47 0.71 -11.62 -16.28
C ALA A 47 0.77 -12.83 -17.22
N ALA A 48 0.25 -13.97 -16.75
CA ALA A 48 0.03 -15.13 -17.59
C ALA A 48 -1.22 -14.94 -18.47
N GLY A 49 -1.08 -14.27 -19.63
CA GLY A 49 -2.18 -14.09 -20.62
C GLY A 49 -3.39 -13.27 -20.14
N GLU A 50 -4.22 -12.78 -21.05
CA GLU A 50 -5.34 -11.85 -20.73
C GLU A 50 -6.37 -12.43 -19.74
N ALA A 51 -6.62 -13.75 -19.78
CA ALA A 51 -7.48 -14.43 -18.80
C ALA A 51 -6.80 -14.70 -17.45
N GLY A 52 -5.46 -14.80 -17.42
CA GLY A 52 -4.70 -14.99 -16.18
C GLY A 52 -4.23 -13.68 -15.54
N ALA A 53 -4.37 -12.54 -16.22
CA ALA A 53 -4.10 -11.22 -15.67
C ALA A 53 -5.04 -10.89 -14.50
N ASP A 54 -6.35 -11.14 -14.66
CA ASP A 54 -7.32 -10.90 -13.58
C ASP A 54 -7.11 -11.82 -12.38
N ALA A 55 -6.85 -13.12 -12.64
CA ALA A 55 -6.56 -14.09 -11.58
C ALA A 55 -5.27 -13.75 -10.82
N THR A 56 -4.22 -13.32 -11.51
CA THR A 56 -2.96 -12.87 -10.88
C THR A 56 -3.19 -11.66 -9.97
N LEU A 57 -3.94 -10.67 -10.44
CA LEU A 57 -4.25 -9.47 -9.65
C LEU A 57 -5.06 -9.79 -8.38
N GLN A 58 -5.95 -10.79 -8.45
CA GLN A 58 -6.68 -11.25 -7.26
C GLN A 58 -5.73 -11.88 -6.22
N VAL A 59 -4.78 -12.70 -6.65
CA VAL A 59 -3.79 -13.32 -5.76
C VAL A 59 -2.85 -12.24 -5.17
N ASP A 60 -2.39 -11.29 -5.99
CA ASP A 60 -1.58 -10.15 -5.54
C ASP A 60 -2.29 -9.33 -4.45
N ARG A 61 -3.61 -9.09 -4.61
CA ARG A 61 -4.44 -8.44 -3.59
C ARG A 61 -4.52 -9.24 -2.29
N MET A 62 -4.62 -10.56 -2.37
CA MET A 62 -4.63 -11.40 -1.18
C MET A 62 -3.27 -11.41 -0.48
N LEU A 63 -2.18 -11.45 -1.25
CA LEU A 63 -0.82 -11.37 -0.74
C LEU A 63 -0.57 -10.05 -0.01
N ILE A 64 -0.92 -8.91 -0.61
CA ILE A 64 -0.67 -7.61 0.04
C ILE A 64 -1.54 -7.43 1.29
N LYS A 65 -2.77 -7.95 1.28
CA LYS A 65 -3.63 -8.00 2.46
C LYS A 65 -3.01 -8.83 3.58
N PHE A 66 -2.47 -10.02 3.26
CA PHE A 66 -1.76 -10.86 4.22
C PHE A 66 -0.59 -10.12 4.84
N ILE A 67 0.27 -9.52 4.00
CA ILE A 67 1.43 -8.73 4.46
C ILE A 67 1.00 -7.62 5.41
N ALA A 68 -0.03 -6.85 5.05
CA ALA A 68 -0.50 -5.71 5.83
C ALA A 68 -1.19 -6.12 7.15
N LYS A 69 -2.06 -7.15 7.13
CA LYS A 69 -2.82 -7.56 8.32
C LYS A 69 -1.98 -8.33 9.32
N GLU A 70 -1.05 -9.17 8.85
CA GLU A 70 -0.14 -9.94 9.71
C GLU A 70 1.14 -9.17 10.06
N SER A 71 1.27 -7.90 9.63
CA SER A 71 2.45 -7.05 9.86
C SER A 71 3.76 -7.71 9.43
N VAL A 72 3.71 -8.48 8.34
CA VAL A 72 4.88 -9.17 7.79
C VAL A 72 5.72 -8.18 6.98
N PRO A 73 7.07 -8.23 7.05
CA PRO A 73 7.91 -7.36 6.23
C PRO A 73 7.68 -7.60 4.73
N LEU A 74 7.63 -6.52 3.94
CA LEU A 74 7.54 -6.59 2.47
C LEU A 74 8.68 -7.39 1.82
N SER A 75 9.81 -7.58 2.51
CA SER A 75 10.91 -8.44 2.03
C SER A 75 10.52 -9.91 1.88
N ILE A 76 9.37 -10.35 2.40
CA ILE A 76 8.90 -11.73 2.22
C ILE A 76 8.71 -12.10 0.74
N VAL A 77 8.40 -11.15 -0.13
CA VAL A 77 8.26 -11.40 -1.57
C VAL A 77 9.60 -11.69 -2.28
N GLU A 78 10.73 -11.49 -1.58
CA GLU A 78 12.08 -11.80 -2.03
C GLU A 78 12.62 -13.09 -1.37
N SER A 79 11.81 -13.77 -0.55
CA SER A 79 12.20 -14.97 0.19
C SER A 79 12.07 -16.22 -0.68
N GLU A 80 13.20 -16.86 -1.00
CA GLU A 80 13.23 -18.09 -1.81
C GLU A 80 12.43 -19.26 -1.18
N PRO A 81 12.50 -19.53 0.15
CA PRO A 81 11.64 -20.56 0.75
C PRO A 81 10.15 -20.27 0.60
N PHE A 82 9.75 -19.00 0.66
CA PHE A 82 8.36 -18.59 0.50
C PHE A 82 7.91 -18.73 -0.96
N GLU A 83 8.75 -18.33 -1.91
CA GLU A 83 8.52 -18.55 -3.34
C GLU A 83 8.33 -20.04 -3.64
N THR A 84 9.20 -20.89 -3.11
CA THR A 84 9.13 -22.36 -3.28
C THR A 84 7.83 -22.92 -2.73
N PHE A 85 7.40 -22.47 -1.54
CA PHE A 85 6.13 -22.85 -0.95
C PHE A 85 4.93 -22.46 -1.82
N LEU A 86 4.92 -21.22 -2.34
CA LEU A 86 3.85 -20.76 -3.22
C LEU A 86 3.82 -21.48 -4.56
N GLN A 87 4.98 -21.80 -5.14
CA GLN A 87 5.09 -22.59 -6.36
C GLN A 87 4.55 -24.02 -6.18
N ALA A 88 4.72 -24.61 -4.99
CA ALA A 88 4.15 -25.91 -4.66
C ALA A 88 2.61 -25.87 -4.54
N LEU A 89 2.04 -24.72 -4.16
CA LEU A 89 0.58 -24.52 -4.08
C LEU A 89 -0.02 -24.14 -5.44
N ASN A 90 0.64 -23.27 -6.19
CA ASN A 90 0.23 -22.80 -7.50
C ASN A 90 1.45 -22.46 -8.37
N SER A 91 1.83 -23.39 -9.23
CA SER A 91 3.02 -23.26 -10.09
C SER A 91 2.93 -22.17 -11.17
N ASN A 92 1.74 -21.63 -11.41
CA ASN A 92 1.53 -20.57 -12.40
C ASN A 92 1.65 -19.17 -11.81
N TYR A 93 1.70 -19.06 -10.47
CA TYR A 93 1.80 -17.77 -9.79
C TYR A 93 3.26 -17.41 -9.54
N ASN A 94 3.67 -16.26 -10.06
CA ASN A 94 4.96 -15.67 -9.75
C ASN A 94 4.78 -14.61 -8.67
N LEU A 95 5.70 -14.55 -7.71
CA LEU A 95 5.66 -13.51 -6.69
C LEU A 95 5.91 -12.13 -7.31
N PRO A 96 5.18 -11.10 -6.86
CA PRO A 96 5.46 -9.74 -7.26
C PRO A 96 6.83 -9.30 -6.78
N CYS A 97 7.56 -8.60 -7.65
CA CYS A 97 8.79 -7.97 -7.22
C CYS A 97 8.48 -6.93 -6.12
N LYS A 98 9.40 -6.78 -5.17
CA LYS A 98 9.23 -5.87 -4.03
C LYS A 98 8.87 -4.44 -4.42
N LYS A 99 9.38 -3.96 -5.55
CA LYS A 99 9.07 -2.62 -6.06
C LYS A 99 7.61 -2.50 -6.46
N TYR A 100 7.08 -3.47 -7.20
CA TYR A 100 5.66 -3.52 -7.53
C TYR A 100 4.80 -3.64 -6.27
N ALA A 101 5.18 -4.53 -5.34
CA ALA A 101 4.47 -4.68 -4.07
C ALA A 101 4.45 -3.37 -3.24
N THR A 102 5.57 -2.64 -3.22
CA THR A 102 5.72 -1.39 -2.44
C THR A 102 5.03 -0.20 -3.09
N TYR A 103 5.15 -0.05 -4.41
CA TYR A 103 4.75 1.17 -5.10
C TYR A 103 3.39 1.09 -5.80
N GLU A 104 2.86 -0.11 -6.02
CA GLU A 104 1.56 -0.29 -6.69
C GLU A 104 0.56 -1.02 -5.78
N LEU A 105 0.89 -2.23 -5.32
CA LEU A 105 -0.05 -3.06 -4.55
C LEU A 105 -0.37 -2.45 -3.19
N LEU A 106 0.65 -2.04 -2.42
CA LEU A 106 0.46 -1.50 -1.08
C LEU A 106 -0.32 -0.17 -1.08
N PRO A 107 0.00 0.82 -1.93
CA PRO A 107 -0.76 2.07 -1.98
C PRO A 107 -2.21 1.84 -2.44
N SER A 108 -2.42 0.97 -3.43
CA SER A 108 -3.77 0.61 -3.90
C SER A 108 -4.62 -0.03 -2.78
N PHE A 109 -4.04 -0.99 -2.06
CA PHE A 109 -4.69 -1.62 -0.90
C PHE A 109 -4.96 -0.61 0.23
N TYR A 110 -3.99 0.26 0.53
CA TYR A 110 -4.14 1.31 1.53
C TYR A 110 -5.28 2.27 1.18
N ALA A 111 -5.35 2.75 -0.07
CA ALA A 111 -6.38 3.67 -0.51
C ALA A 111 -7.80 3.05 -0.36
N GLU A 112 -7.92 1.77 -0.68
CA GLU A 112 -9.16 1.02 -0.46
C GLU A 112 -9.54 0.92 1.02
N GLU A 113 -8.62 0.50 1.88
CA GLU A 113 -8.90 0.35 3.32
C GLU A 113 -9.15 1.72 3.98
N MET A 114 -8.41 2.75 3.59
CA MET A 114 -8.59 4.12 4.06
C MET A 114 -9.98 4.65 3.70
N ARG A 115 -10.47 4.38 2.49
CA ARG A 115 -11.84 4.75 2.09
C ARG A 115 -12.89 4.08 2.99
N LYS A 116 -12.71 2.80 3.34
CA LYS A 116 -13.60 2.08 4.28
C LYS A 116 -13.55 2.73 5.67
N VAL A 117 -12.35 3.02 6.19
CA VAL A 117 -12.19 3.70 7.49
C VAL A 117 -12.85 5.08 7.47
N LYS A 118 -12.64 5.89 6.43
CA LYS A 118 -13.29 7.20 6.28
C LYS A 118 -14.81 7.09 6.28
N GLN A 119 -15.36 6.10 5.57
CA GLN A 119 -16.81 5.86 5.56
C GLN A 119 -17.33 5.51 6.97
N ASN A 120 -16.65 4.61 7.67
CA ASN A 120 -17.05 4.19 9.02
C ASN A 120 -16.97 5.34 10.04
N VAL A 121 -15.93 6.19 9.95
CA VAL A 121 -15.79 7.36 10.81
C VAL A 121 -16.84 8.43 10.47
N ALA A 122 -17.17 8.61 9.18
CA ALA A 122 -18.19 9.57 8.76
C ALA A 122 -19.61 9.18 9.22
N SER A 123 -19.88 7.89 9.41
CA SER A 123 -21.14 7.40 9.97
C SER A 123 -21.19 7.41 11.50
N ALA A 124 -20.07 7.67 12.18
CA ALA A 124 -20.01 7.63 13.64
C ALA A 124 -20.76 8.81 14.28
N ASN A 125 -21.62 8.55 15.26
CA ASN A 125 -22.30 9.60 16.04
C ASN A 125 -21.33 10.45 16.86
N ALA A 126 -20.26 9.84 17.36
CA ALA A 126 -19.23 10.48 18.15
C ALA A 126 -17.90 9.73 17.98
N VAL A 127 -16.80 10.47 18.09
CA VAL A 127 -15.44 9.93 18.07
C VAL A 127 -14.70 10.41 19.31
N ALA A 128 -14.19 9.48 20.10
CA ALA A 128 -13.30 9.77 21.23
C ALA A 128 -11.85 9.77 20.74
N LEU A 129 -11.10 10.83 21.03
CA LEU A 129 -9.70 10.96 20.64
C LEU A 129 -8.79 10.71 21.84
N SER A 130 -7.76 9.88 21.65
CA SER A 130 -6.68 9.67 22.62
C SER A 130 -5.34 10.01 21.98
N LEU A 131 -4.49 10.74 22.72
CA LEU A 131 -3.15 11.11 22.29
C LEU A 131 -2.12 10.41 23.18
N ASP A 132 -1.09 9.86 22.56
CA ASP A 132 0.07 9.29 23.25
C ASP A 132 1.35 9.84 22.61
N GLY A 133 2.24 10.40 23.43
CA GLY A 133 3.44 11.09 22.98
C GLY A 133 4.67 10.51 23.63
N TRP A 134 5.69 10.19 22.83
CA TRP A 134 6.95 9.64 23.33
C TRP A 134 8.16 10.18 22.57
N LEU A 135 9.35 10.01 23.14
CA LEU A 135 10.61 10.14 22.42
C LEU A 135 11.09 8.74 22.04
N ASN A 136 11.47 8.54 20.78
CA ASN A 136 12.11 7.30 20.39
C ASN A 136 13.60 7.28 20.80
N SER A 137 14.27 6.14 20.62
CA SER A 137 15.70 5.97 20.92
C SER A 137 16.62 6.91 20.16
N ASN A 138 16.13 7.49 19.05
CA ASN A 138 16.84 8.45 18.21
C ASN A 138 16.48 9.91 18.57
N GLN A 139 15.88 10.14 19.74
CA GLN A 139 15.44 11.45 20.23
C GLN A 139 14.40 12.17 19.35
N VAL A 140 13.73 11.44 18.47
CA VAL A 140 12.61 11.96 17.69
C VAL A 140 11.37 11.95 18.57
N ARG A 141 10.71 13.11 18.68
CA ARG A 141 9.40 13.23 19.34
C ARG A 141 8.33 12.69 18.40
N VAL A 142 7.58 11.70 18.87
CA VAL A 142 6.48 11.07 18.15
C VAL A 142 5.18 11.35 18.91
N LEU A 143 4.11 11.64 18.18
CA LEU A 143 2.77 11.79 18.71
C LEU A 143 1.84 10.85 17.94
N ALA A 144 1.25 9.90 18.63
CA ALA A 144 0.16 9.10 18.11
C ALA A 144 -1.18 9.73 18.50
N LEU A 145 -2.06 9.86 17.52
CA LEU A 145 -3.46 10.19 17.70
C LEU A 145 -4.29 8.96 17.32
N SER A 146 -5.11 8.46 18.23
CA SER A 146 -6.05 7.37 17.96
C SER A 146 -7.48 7.87 18.13
N GLY A 147 -8.37 7.49 17.21
CA GLY A 147 -9.79 7.76 17.28
C GLY A 147 -10.59 6.48 17.51
N HIS A 148 -11.48 6.50 18.48
CA HIS A 148 -12.34 5.39 18.87
C HIS A 148 -13.79 5.79 18.62
N PHE A 149 -14.54 4.93 17.94
CA PHE A 149 -15.96 5.16 17.65
C PHE A 149 -16.73 3.84 17.76
N LEU A 150 -18.05 3.94 17.95
CA LEU A 150 -18.94 2.80 17.95
C LEU A 150 -19.54 2.63 16.55
N ASP A 151 -19.44 1.43 16.00
CA ASP A 151 -20.07 1.05 14.74
C ASP A 151 -21.44 0.41 15.02
N GLU A 152 -22.38 0.54 14.08
CA GLU A 152 -23.73 -0.04 14.14
C GLU A 152 -23.72 -1.58 14.19
N ASN A 153 -22.61 -2.19 13.76
CA ASN A 153 -22.41 -3.63 13.79
C ASN A 153 -21.95 -4.17 15.16
N LEU A 154 -21.72 -3.30 16.14
CA LEU A 154 -21.37 -3.72 17.49
C LEU A 154 -22.59 -4.40 18.13
N LYS A 155 -22.64 -5.74 18.05
CA LYS A 155 -23.68 -6.55 18.67
C LYS A 155 -23.47 -6.60 20.18
N GLU A 156 -24.53 -6.30 20.94
CA GLU A 156 -24.64 -6.62 22.37
C GLU A 156 -24.67 -8.14 22.62
#